data_AF-A0A4R5DE80-F1
#
_entry.id   AF-A0A4R5DE80-F1
#
_cell.length_a   1.000
_cell.length_b   1.000
_cell.length_c   1.000
_cell.angle_alpha   90.00
_cell.angle_beta   90.00
_cell.angle_gamma   90.00
#
_symmetry.space_group_name_H-M   'P 1'
#
loop_
_entity.id
_entity.type
_entity.pdbx_description
1 polymer ?
#
loop_
_entity_poly.entity_id
_entity_poly.type
_entity_poly.pdbx_seq_one_letter_code
_entity_poly.pdbx_strand_id
1 'polypeptide(L)'
;MRNTKLLTLLGYILLVFITLPQKFAAAQNKTQTVTETPGGTFDLKNGDRVVFLGSSVFEDDFQYGYLELALTTRFPDRNVTFRNLGWSGDNVWGDARSTFTNPPTAYQHLMRNIAEAQPTIVFLAYGGVEAQEGQAGLARFQDGLNSLLNKIDELGSRVVLLSPVPVLSGDSSANIAKRNADLKLYSSAIAKIASERKKRFIDVFTPIQEAGKRVKVTEDGVHLNDTGYYYLAGALEKGLGLSQENKPAEITVSKSAADGSPSVKILDSGKDFNNLKFTVEESYLSLPIPSAITDQTKKVKISGLKKGIYTLTADNEEVVTASAKKWAEGVEIKQGPSFVQTKALQQMILQKNDLHFFQYRPMNETYIIGFRAYEQGKHTKDLADQSILIKWIESQIALNRKPKEHIYKLVAVGN
;
A
#
# COMPACT_ATOMS: atom_id res chain seq x y z
N MET A 1 -49.76 -22.82 73.89
CA MET A 1 -48.46 -23.54 73.79
C MET A 1 -48.04 -23.60 72.33
N ARG A 2 -46.88 -23.00 72.02
CA ARG A 2 -45.93 -23.18 70.90
C ARG A 2 -46.36 -23.44 69.44
N ASN A 3 -45.86 -22.52 68.59
CA ASN A 3 -45.06 -22.70 67.36
C ASN A 3 -45.71 -22.57 65.96
N THR A 4 -45.56 -21.35 65.40
CA THR A 4 -45.01 -20.95 64.08
C THR A 4 -45.07 -21.92 62.88
N LYS A 5 -45.53 -21.43 61.70
CA LYS A 5 -44.67 -20.80 60.65
C LYS A 5 -45.47 -20.19 59.46
N LEU A 6 -45.12 -18.93 59.17
CA LEU A 6 -44.97 -18.19 57.89
C LEU A 6 -45.92 -18.43 56.69
N LEU A 7 -46.65 -17.37 56.31
CA LEU A 7 -47.35 -17.18 55.03
C LEU A 7 -46.42 -16.57 53.96
N THR A 8 -46.51 -17.07 52.73
CA THR A 8 -46.02 -16.46 51.49
C THR A 8 -47.14 -15.66 50.82
N LEU A 9 -46.89 -14.40 50.45
CA LEU A 9 -47.73 -13.65 49.52
C LEU A 9 -46.84 -12.88 48.53
N LEU A 10 -46.98 -13.20 47.25
CA LEU A 10 -46.33 -12.52 46.12
C LEU A 10 -46.84 -11.08 46.02
N GLY A 11 -45.91 -10.12 45.99
CA GLY A 11 -46.15 -8.70 45.74
C GLY A 11 -45.57 -8.24 44.41
N TYR A 12 -46.42 -7.59 43.63
CA TYR A 12 -46.18 -6.89 42.36
C TYR A 12 -44.90 -6.04 42.32
N ILE A 13 -44.14 -6.13 41.22
CA ILE A 13 -43.26 -5.04 40.77
C ILE A 13 -43.59 -4.69 39.31
N LEU A 14 -43.93 -3.41 39.15
CA LEU A 14 -44.30 -2.69 37.94
C LEU A 14 -43.10 -2.60 36.97
N LEU A 15 -43.23 -3.13 35.75
CA LEU A 15 -42.27 -2.93 34.66
C LEU A 15 -42.72 -1.73 33.81
N VAL A 16 -42.02 -0.61 33.96
CA VAL A 16 -42.16 0.58 33.10
C VAL A 16 -41.47 0.28 31.76
N PHE A 17 -42.27 0.01 30.72
CA PHE A 17 -41.79 -0.01 29.34
C PHE A 17 -41.64 1.43 28.84
N ILE A 18 -40.40 1.93 28.80
CA ILE A 18 -40.06 3.13 28.03
C ILE A 18 -40.01 2.72 26.56
N THR A 19 -41.05 3.06 25.80
CA THR A 19 -41.07 2.98 24.34
C THR A 19 -40.20 4.11 23.76
N LEU A 20 -38.92 3.84 23.53
CA LEU A 20 -38.08 4.64 22.65
C LEU A 20 -38.34 4.19 21.20
N PRO A 21 -38.79 5.07 20.29
CA PRO A 21 -38.86 4.72 18.88
C PRO A 21 -37.42 4.58 18.36
N GLN A 22 -36.96 3.35 18.18
CA GLN A 22 -35.77 3.07 17.37
C GLN A 22 -36.08 3.49 15.93
N LYS A 23 -35.75 4.74 15.59
CA LYS A 23 -35.50 5.13 14.21
C LYS A 23 -34.30 4.33 13.74
N PHE A 24 -34.54 3.22 13.06
CA PHE A 24 -33.56 2.65 12.14
C PHE A 24 -33.32 3.70 11.05
N ALA A 25 -32.37 4.60 11.30
CA ALA A 25 -31.78 5.40 10.26
C ALA A 25 -30.95 4.45 9.40
N ALA A 26 -31.56 3.91 8.35
CA ALA A 26 -30.79 3.45 7.21
C ALA A 26 -30.04 4.68 6.69
N ALA A 27 -28.76 4.78 7.02
CA ALA A 27 -27.87 5.75 6.41
C ALA A 27 -27.76 5.37 4.92
N GLN A 28 -28.69 5.88 4.11
CA GLN A 28 -28.47 6.00 2.68
C GLN A 28 -27.33 7.00 2.52
N ASN A 29 -26.09 6.48 2.49
CA ASN A 29 -24.95 7.21 1.97
C ASN A 29 -25.28 7.56 0.52
N LYS A 30 -25.85 8.75 0.33
CA LYS A 30 -26.04 9.34 -1.00
C LYS A 30 -24.64 9.45 -1.59
N THR A 31 -24.34 8.66 -2.61
CA THR A 31 -23.06 8.66 -3.31
C THR A 31 -22.75 10.08 -3.76
N GLN A 32 -21.87 10.77 -3.04
CA GLN A 32 -21.30 12.01 -3.52
C GLN A 32 -20.33 11.64 -4.62
N THR A 33 -20.61 12.06 -5.84
CA THR A 33 -19.69 11.99 -6.96
C THR A 33 -18.48 12.86 -6.62
N VAL A 34 -17.43 12.26 -6.06
CA VAL A 34 -16.20 12.96 -5.75
C VAL A 34 -15.38 13.06 -7.03
N THR A 35 -15.39 14.23 -7.66
CA THR A 35 -14.45 14.55 -8.73
C THR A 35 -13.07 14.75 -8.12
N GLU A 36 -12.07 13.97 -8.53
CA GLU A 36 -10.68 14.31 -8.22
C GLU A 36 -10.27 15.52 -9.06
N THR A 37 -9.81 16.59 -8.41
CA THR A 37 -9.21 17.70 -9.14
C THR A 37 -7.83 17.28 -9.66
N PRO A 38 -7.56 17.37 -10.97
CA PRO A 38 -6.22 17.17 -11.50
C PRO A 38 -5.22 18.11 -10.81
N GLY A 39 -4.15 17.57 -10.22
CA GLY A 39 -3.11 18.34 -9.54
C GLY A 39 -3.35 18.67 -8.05
N GLY A 40 -4.50 18.31 -7.47
CA GLY A 40 -4.69 18.40 -6.01
C GLY A 40 -3.92 17.31 -5.26
N THR A 41 -3.63 17.50 -3.97
CA THR A 41 -3.11 16.42 -3.11
C THR A 41 -4.14 15.29 -3.04
N PHE A 42 -3.71 14.06 -3.35
CA PHE A 42 -4.57 12.89 -3.20
C PHE A 42 -4.84 12.61 -1.72
N ASP A 43 -6.07 12.24 -1.40
CA ASP A 43 -6.48 11.87 -0.04
C ASP A 43 -7.27 10.55 -0.03
N LEU A 44 -7.03 9.77 1.02
CA LEU A 44 -7.80 8.60 1.40
C LEU A 44 -8.65 8.90 2.64
N LYS A 45 -9.89 8.43 2.63
CA LYS A 45 -10.87 8.62 3.69
C LYS A 45 -11.06 7.33 4.48
N ASN A 46 -11.53 7.47 5.72
CA ASN A 46 -11.98 6.32 6.50
C ASN A 46 -13.08 5.58 5.75
N GLY A 47 -12.94 4.26 5.62
CA GLY A 47 -13.86 3.39 4.91
C GLY A 47 -13.62 3.30 3.39
N ASP A 48 -12.57 3.95 2.86
CA ASP A 48 -12.21 3.77 1.46
C ASP A 48 -11.81 2.32 1.16
N ARG A 49 -12.27 1.83 0.01
CA ARG A 49 -12.00 0.50 -0.53
C ARG A 49 -11.23 0.67 -1.81
N VAL A 50 -9.92 0.46 -1.72
CA VAL A 50 -8.97 0.63 -2.82
C VAL A 50 -8.85 -0.68 -3.59
N VAL A 51 -9.01 -0.61 -4.90
CA VAL A 51 -8.81 -1.73 -5.81
C VAL A 51 -7.61 -1.44 -6.73
N PHE A 52 -6.66 -2.36 -6.79
CA PHE A 52 -5.63 -2.39 -7.84
C PHE A 52 -6.13 -3.28 -8.98
N LEU A 53 -6.41 -2.68 -10.14
CA LEU A 53 -6.97 -3.37 -11.31
C LEU A 53 -6.05 -3.23 -12.52
N GLY A 54 -5.61 -4.34 -13.09
CA GLY A 54 -4.60 -4.33 -14.16
C GLY A 54 -4.09 -5.71 -14.51
N SER A 55 -2.98 -5.76 -15.24
CA SER A 55 -2.31 -7.01 -15.61
C SER A 55 -1.28 -7.46 -14.56
N SER A 56 -0.16 -8.05 -15.00
CA SER A 56 0.91 -8.56 -14.12
C SER A 56 1.56 -7.48 -13.25
N VAL A 57 1.54 -6.20 -13.65
CA VAL A 57 2.06 -5.09 -12.83
C VAL A 57 1.35 -4.92 -11.48
N PHE A 58 0.11 -5.38 -11.36
CA PHE A 58 -0.55 -5.46 -10.06
C PHE A 58 -0.58 -6.88 -9.53
N GLU A 59 -0.77 -7.90 -10.37
CA GLU A 59 -0.74 -9.30 -9.90
C GLU A 59 0.57 -9.60 -9.15
N ASP A 60 1.72 -9.23 -9.70
CA ASP A 60 3.02 -9.60 -9.13
C ASP A 60 3.38 -8.79 -7.87
N ASP A 61 2.76 -7.63 -7.60
CA ASP A 61 2.97 -6.90 -6.33
C ASP A 61 2.50 -7.72 -5.13
N PHE A 62 1.67 -8.74 -5.36
CA PHE A 62 1.36 -9.77 -4.37
C PHE A 62 2.60 -10.33 -3.66
N GLN A 63 3.74 -10.44 -4.36
CA GLN A 63 4.98 -10.99 -3.83
C GLN A 63 5.76 -9.98 -2.96
N TYR A 64 5.49 -8.68 -3.08
CA TYR A 64 6.31 -7.61 -2.51
C TYR A 64 5.52 -6.63 -1.61
N GLY A 65 4.28 -6.31 -1.97
CA GLY A 65 3.31 -5.56 -1.17
C GLY A 65 3.61 -4.07 -1.03
N TYR A 66 4.43 -3.49 -1.92
CA TYR A 66 4.89 -2.10 -1.75
C TYR A 66 3.79 -1.09 -1.98
N LEU A 67 2.86 -1.34 -2.91
CA LEU A 67 1.83 -0.37 -3.26
C LEU A 67 0.87 -0.14 -2.10
N GLU A 68 0.41 -1.23 -1.48
CA GLU A 68 -0.42 -1.16 -0.29
C GLU A 68 0.34 -0.62 0.92
N LEU A 69 1.60 -1.03 1.10
CA LEU A 69 2.43 -0.55 2.21
C LEU A 69 2.65 0.97 2.14
N ALA A 70 2.92 1.49 0.94
CA ALA A 70 3.08 2.93 0.70
C ALA A 70 1.83 3.70 1.12
N LEU A 71 0.66 3.30 0.62
CA LEU A 71 -0.61 3.96 0.98
C LEU A 71 -0.96 3.78 2.46
N THR A 72 -0.74 2.60 3.03
CA THR A 72 -1.02 2.31 4.44
C THR A 72 -0.18 3.16 5.38
N THR A 73 1.11 3.36 5.06
CA THR A 73 2.02 4.15 5.89
C THR A 73 1.82 5.66 5.73
N ARG A 74 1.40 6.14 4.54
CA ARG A 74 1.11 7.57 4.28
C ARG A 74 -0.23 8.05 4.81
N PHE A 75 -1.16 7.12 5.04
CA PHE A 75 -2.47 7.40 5.65
C PHE A 75 -2.68 6.57 6.93
N PRO A 76 -1.78 6.68 7.92
CA PRO A 76 -1.75 5.74 9.04
C PRO A 76 -2.91 5.98 10.03
N ASP A 77 -3.63 7.09 9.88
CA ASP A 77 -4.82 7.47 10.63
C ASP A 77 -6.14 7.21 9.86
N ARG A 78 -6.09 6.54 8.70
CA ARG A 78 -7.26 6.18 7.90
C ARG A 78 -7.47 4.68 7.88
N ASN A 79 -8.70 4.23 8.17
CA ASN A 79 -9.09 2.85 8.01
C ASN A 79 -9.48 2.57 6.55
N VAL A 80 -8.53 2.09 5.76
CA VAL A 80 -8.66 1.78 4.33
C VAL A 80 -8.44 0.29 4.11
N THR A 81 -9.20 -0.33 3.21
CA THR A 81 -8.98 -1.72 2.80
C THR A 81 -8.52 -1.79 1.35
N PHE A 82 -7.69 -2.79 1.04
CA PHE A 82 -7.07 -2.95 -0.28
C PHE A 82 -7.39 -4.32 -0.87
N ARG A 83 -7.77 -4.35 -2.15
CA ARG A 83 -8.01 -5.57 -2.93
C ARG A 83 -7.20 -5.51 -4.21
N ASN A 84 -6.52 -6.60 -4.54
CA ASN A 84 -5.70 -6.70 -5.73
C ASN A 84 -6.43 -7.63 -6.72
N LEU A 85 -6.96 -7.03 -7.78
CA LEU A 85 -7.67 -7.73 -8.84
C LEU A 85 -6.81 -7.90 -10.10
N GLY A 86 -5.50 -7.70 -9.98
CA GLY A 86 -4.51 -7.95 -11.03
C GLY A 86 -4.66 -9.35 -11.64
N TRP A 87 -4.47 -9.43 -12.96
CA TRP A 87 -4.55 -10.69 -13.69
C TRP A 87 -3.53 -10.74 -14.82
N SER A 88 -2.55 -11.64 -14.73
CA SER A 88 -1.47 -11.76 -15.71
C SER A 88 -2.00 -12.05 -17.13
N GLY A 89 -1.49 -11.30 -18.11
CA GLY A 89 -1.95 -11.35 -19.50
C GLY A 89 -3.27 -10.65 -19.79
N ASP A 90 -3.92 -10.07 -18.78
CA ASP A 90 -5.22 -9.42 -18.93
C ASP A 90 -5.14 -8.04 -19.62
N ASN A 91 -6.29 -7.59 -20.13
CA ASN A 91 -6.45 -6.32 -20.83
C ASN A 91 -7.77 -5.63 -20.43
N VAL A 92 -8.06 -4.47 -21.02
CA VAL A 92 -9.30 -3.72 -20.76
C VAL A 92 -10.61 -4.48 -21.06
N TRP A 93 -10.54 -5.63 -21.75
CA TRP A 93 -11.68 -6.48 -22.08
C TRP A 93 -11.78 -7.74 -21.21
N GLY A 94 -10.81 -7.99 -20.32
CA GLY A 94 -10.83 -9.15 -19.45
C GLY A 94 -10.38 -10.44 -20.15
N ASP A 95 -9.77 -10.39 -21.34
CA ASP A 95 -9.62 -11.55 -22.24
C ASP A 95 -8.91 -12.76 -21.56
N ALA A 96 -7.98 -12.50 -20.63
CA ALA A 96 -7.28 -13.56 -19.88
C ALA A 96 -8.13 -14.25 -18.81
N ARG A 97 -9.33 -13.74 -18.55
CA ARG A 97 -10.30 -14.24 -17.55
C ARG A 97 -11.35 -15.17 -18.17
N SER A 98 -11.15 -15.54 -19.43
CA SER A 98 -12.03 -16.46 -20.13
C SER A 98 -12.06 -17.83 -19.44
N THR A 99 -13.25 -18.42 -19.36
CA THR A 99 -13.44 -19.76 -18.81
C THR A 99 -13.85 -20.72 -19.94
N PHE A 100 -13.73 -22.04 -19.71
CA PHE A 100 -14.05 -23.06 -20.71
C PHE A 100 -15.55 -23.14 -21.07
N THR A 101 -16.43 -22.47 -20.32
CA THR A 101 -17.88 -22.48 -20.53
C THR A 101 -18.45 -21.09 -20.76
N ASN A 102 -19.27 -20.92 -21.80
CA ASN A 102 -20.12 -19.75 -21.99
C ASN A 102 -21.46 -19.96 -21.27
N PRO A 103 -22.05 -18.99 -20.52
CA PRO A 103 -21.54 -17.80 -19.80
C PRO A 103 -21.08 -18.08 -18.34
N PRO A 104 -20.45 -17.10 -17.61
CA PRO A 104 -20.15 -15.71 -18.00
C PRO A 104 -18.98 -15.57 -18.96
N THR A 105 -19.04 -14.59 -19.86
CA THR A 105 -17.90 -14.23 -20.73
C THR A 105 -16.75 -13.61 -19.91
N ALA A 106 -15.54 -13.57 -20.48
CA ALA A 106 -14.37 -12.89 -19.91
C ALA A 106 -14.68 -11.46 -19.42
N TYR A 107 -15.33 -10.65 -20.27
CA TYR A 107 -15.72 -9.29 -19.92
C TYR A 107 -16.76 -9.24 -18.79
N GLN A 108 -17.78 -10.11 -18.83
CA GLN A 108 -18.76 -10.22 -17.73
C GLN A 108 -18.09 -10.61 -16.42
N HIS A 109 -17.09 -11.48 -16.47
CA HIS A 109 -16.30 -11.88 -15.31
C HIS A 109 -15.53 -10.69 -14.74
N LEU A 110 -14.82 -9.93 -15.58
CA LEU A 110 -14.13 -8.70 -15.18
C LEU A 110 -15.11 -7.71 -14.50
N MET A 111 -16.24 -7.41 -15.14
CA MET A 111 -17.23 -6.47 -14.60
C MET A 111 -17.80 -6.93 -13.25
N ARG A 112 -18.06 -8.24 -13.09
CA ARG A 112 -18.52 -8.83 -11.83
C ARG A 112 -17.48 -8.64 -10.73
N ASN A 113 -16.23 -8.98 -11.00
CA ASN A 113 -15.15 -8.91 -10.00
C ASN A 113 -14.95 -7.47 -9.49
N ILE A 114 -15.05 -6.48 -10.38
CA ILE A 114 -14.99 -5.06 -10.00
C ILE A 114 -16.20 -4.68 -9.12
N ALA A 115 -17.40 -5.10 -9.49
CA ALA A 115 -18.61 -4.78 -8.74
C ALA A 115 -18.63 -5.42 -7.34
N GLU A 116 -18.20 -6.69 -7.23
CA GLU A 116 -18.15 -7.43 -5.96
C GLU A 116 -17.11 -6.87 -4.99
N ALA A 117 -16.01 -6.30 -5.49
CA ALA A 117 -15.04 -5.58 -4.66
C ALA A 117 -15.58 -4.26 -4.08
N GLN A 118 -16.71 -3.76 -4.62
CA GLN A 118 -17.37 -2.52 -4.21
C GLN A 118 -16.39 -1.35 -4.06
N PRO A 119 -15.52 -1.03 -5.03
CA PRO A 119 -14.50 0.00 -4.83
C PRO A 119 -15.10 1.36 -4.45
N THR A 120 -14.30 2.17 -3.75
CA THR A 120 -14.48 3.63 -3.73
C THR A 120 -13.38 4.32 -4.55
N ILE A 121 -12.24 3.65 -4.72
CA ILE A 121 -11.10 4.11 -5.51
C ILE A 121 -10.52 2.93 -6.28
N VAL A 122 -10.25 3.13 -7.58
CA VAL A 122 -9.58 2.16 -8.43
C VAL A 122 -8.26 2.74 -8.94
N PHE A 123 -7.15 2.06 -8.68
CA PHE A 123 -5.89 2.27 -9.40
C PHE A 123 -5.91 1.35 -10.62
N LEU A 124 -5.78 1.92 -11.81
CA LEU A 124 -5.99 1.22 -13.08
C LEU A 124 -4.69 1.18 -13.89
N ALA A 125 -4.18 -0.02 -14.18
CA ALA A 125 -2.94 -0.24 -14.92
C ALA A 125 -3.10 -1.30 -16.02
N TYR A 126 -3.67 -0.87 -17.16
CA TYR A 126 -3.75 -1.64 -18.41
C TYR A 126 -3.02 -0.90 -19.55
N GLY A 127 -2.99 -1.47 -20.75
CA GLY A 127 -2.32 -0.93 -21.94
C GLY A 127 -0.96 -1.57 -22.23
N GLY A 128 -0.39 -2.31 -21.27
CA GLY A 128 0.88 -3.01 -21.45
C GLY A 128 0.79 -4.23 -22.39
N VAL A 129 -0.29 -5.01 -22.25
CA VAL A 129 -0.56 -6.17 -23.12
C VAL A 129 -1.02 -5.67 -24.49
N GLU A 130 -1.96 -4.74 -24.51
CA GLU A 130 -2.57 -4.19 -25.72
C GLU A 130 -1.55 -3.47 -26.62
N ALA A 131 -0.52 -2.84 -26.04
CA ALA A 131 0.57 -2.23 -26.80
C ALA A 131 1.33 -3.22 -27.71
N GLN A 132 1.15 -4.54 -27.53
CA GLN A 132 1.67 -5.53 -28.48
C GLN A 132 1.09 -5.40 -29.90
N GLU A 133 -0.12 -4.89 -30.03
CA GLU A 133 -0.81 -4.67 -31.31
C GLU A 133 -0.38 -3.34 -31.98
N GLY A 134 0.47 -2.54 -31.32
CA GLY A 134 0.94 -1.25 -31.82
C GLY A 134 -0.23 -0.31 -32.17
N GLN A 135 -0.07 0.47 -33.24
CA GLN A 135 -1.08 1.42 -33.72
C GLN A 135 -2.42 0.76 -34.08
N ALA A 136 -2.42 -0.49 -34.54
CA ALA A 136 -3.63 -1.17 -35.01
C ALA A 136 -4.59 -1.49 -33.86
N GLY A 137 -4.08 -1.83 -32.67
CA GLY A 137 -4.90 -2.12 -31.48
C GLY A 137 -5.42 -0.89 -30.74
N LEU A 138 -4.95 0.31 -31.09
CA LEU A 138 -5.19 1.52 -30.29
C LEU A 138 -6.67 1.86 -30.17
N ALA A 139 -7.44 1.75 -31.26
CA ALA A 139 -8.87 2.05 -31.24
C ALA A 139 -9.62 1.09 -30.30
N ARG A 140 -9.38 -0.22 -30.42
CA ARG A 140 -9.98 -1.24 -29.55
C ARG A 140 -9.64 -1.01 -28.08
N PHE A 141 -8.41 -0.60 -27.79
CA PHE A 141 -7.98 -0.26 -26.44
C PHE A 141 -8.72 0.98 -25.90
N GLN A 142 -8.83 2.05 -26.68
CA GLN A 142 -9.53 3.26 -26.27
C GLN A 142 -11.01 3.00 -25.96
N ASP A 143 -11.67 2.16 -26.77
CA ASP A 143 -13.06 1.75 -26.55
C ASP A 143 -13.22 0.93 -25.26
N GLY A 144 -12.31 -0.03 -25.03
CA GLY A 144 -12.33 -0.86 -23.83
C GLY A 144 -12.04 -0.05 -22.57
N LEU A 145 -11.05 0.84 -22.61
CA LEU A 145 -10.72 1.73 -21.50
C LEU A 145 -11.91 2.65 -21.16
N ASN A 146 -12.56 3.26 -22.15
CA ASN A 146 -13.75 4.07 -21.91
C ASN A 146 -14.91 3.26 -21.32
N SER A 147 -15.12 2.04 -21.80
CA SER A 147 -16.16 1.14 -21.27
C SER A 147 -15.89 0.77 -19.81
N LEU A 148 -14.64 0.47 -19.47
CA LEU A 148 -14.21 0.18 -18.11
C LEU A 148 -14.38 1.40 -17.19
N LEU A 149 -13.99 2.58 -17.65
CA LEU A 149 -14.18 3.83 -16.90
C LEU A 149 -15.65 4.15 -16.68
N ASN A 150 -16.52 3.90 -17.66
CA ASN A 150 -17.97 4.05 -17.49
C ASN A 150 -18.49 3.12 -16.38
N LYS A 151 -18.01 1.87 -16.31
CA LYS A 151 -18.42 0.96 -15.23
C LYS A 151 -17.95 1.45 -13.85
N ILE A 152 -16.71 1.93 -13.75
CA ILE A 152 -16.16 2.46 -12.50
C ILE A 152 -16.94 3.72 -12.05
N ASP A 153 -17.32 4.58 -13.00
CA ASP A 153 -18.15 5.76 -12.76
C ASP A 153 -19.57 5.38 -12.29
N GLU A 154 -20.18 4.35 -12.89
CA GLU A 154 -21.49 3.81 -12.48
C GLU A 154 -21.46 3.31 -11.02
N LEU A 155 -20.35 2.73 -10.58
CA LEU A 155 -20.14 2.29 -9.20
C LEU A 155 -19.85 3.46 -8.24
N GLY A 156 -19.74 4.70 -8.75
CA GLY A 156 -19.44 5.89 -7.95
C GLY A 156 -17.99 5.97 -7.46
N SER A 157 -17.07 5.25 -8.11
CA SER A 157 -15.66 5.18 -7.71
C SER A 157 -14.80 6.28 -8.33
N ARG A 158 -13.82 6.76 -7.56
CA ARG A 158 -12.69 7.54 -8.10
C ARG A 158 -11.74 6.60 -8.85
N VAL A 159 -11.00 7.13 -9.81
CA VAL A 159 -10.01 6.35 -10.57
C VAL A 159 -8.72 7.14 -10.76
N VAL A 160 -7.61 6.43 -10.55
CA VAL A 160 -6.25 6.89 -10.83
C VAL A 160 -5.69 5.97 -11.92
N LEU A 161 -5.40 6.52 -13.10
CA LEU A 161 -4.85 5.78 -14.21
C LEU A 161 -3.33 5.81 -14.18
N LEU A 162 -2.69 4.67 -14.41
CA LEU A 162 -1.24 4.55 -14.51
C LEU A 162 -0.85 4.33 -15.98
N SER A 163 0.30 4.87 -16.39
CA SER A 163 0.93 4.44 -17.64
C SER A 163 1.36 2.97 -17.55
N PRO A 164 1.57 2.28 -18.69
CA PRO A 164 2.32 1.03 -18.70
C PRO A 164 3.75 1.20 -18.16
N VAL A 165 4.35 0.11 -17.69
CA VAL A 165 5.79 0.05 -17.32
C VAL A 165 6.66 -0.18 -18.56
N PRO A 166 7.94 0.23 -18.57
CA PRO A 166 8.83 0.00 -19.71
C PRO A 166 9.25 -1.46 -19.81
N VAL A 167 9.57 -1.90 -21.03
CA VAL A 167 10.35 -3.11 -21.25
C VAL A 167 11.83 -2.75 -21.15
N LEU A 168 12.55 -3.47 -20.30
CA LEU A 168 13.97 -3.28 -19.96
C LEU A 168 14.82 -4.52 -20.27
N SER A 169 14.28 -5.46 -21.05
CA SER A 169 15.02 -6.65 -21.47
C SER A 169 16.39 -6.29 -22.04
N GLY A 170 17.40 -7.09 -21.70
CA GLY A 170 18.73 -7.01 -22.30
C GLY A 170 18.85 -7.81 -23.61
N ASP A 171 17.78 -8.48 -24.04
CA ASP A 171 17.75 -9.28 -25.25
C ASP A 171 17.79 -8.38 -26.50
N SER A 172 18.90 -8.45 -27.24
CA SER A 172 19.12 -7.68 -28.47
C SER A 172 18.23 -8.12 -29.63
N SER A 173 17.61 -9.30 -29.56
CA SER A 173 16.63 -9.77 -30.56
C SER A 173 15.26 -9.13 -30.37
N ALA A 174 14.96 -8.65 -29.16
CA ALA A 174 13.76 -7.88 -28.89
C ALA A 174 13.96 -6.44 -29.43
N ASN A 175 13.06 -5.98 -30.30
CA ASN A 175 13.04 -4.58 -30.72
C ASN A 175 12.50 -3.68 -29.58
N ILE A 176 13.28 -3.55 -28.50
CA ILE A 176 12.92 -2.85 -27.26
C ILE A 176 12.55 -1.40 -27.52
N ALA A 177 13.26 -0.74 -28.44
CA ALA A 177 12.97 0.63 -28.84
C ALA A 177 11.54 0.74 -29.41
N LYS A 178 11.16 -0.15 -30.33
CA LYS A 178 9.79 -0.22 -30.85
C LYS A 178 8.78 -0.58 -29.76
N ARG A 179 9.06 -1.58 -28.94
CA ARG A 179 8.18 -1.99 -27.82
C ARG A 179 7.87 -0.82 -26.89
N ASN A 180 8.90 -0.07 -26.51
CA ASN A 180 8.77 1.10 -25.66
C ASN A 180 8.10 2.28 -26.38
N ALA A 181 8.26 2.42 -27.70
CA ALA A 181 7.50 3.39 -28.49
C ALA A 181 6.00 3.06 -28.50
N ASP A 182 5.63 1.79 -28.70
CA ASP A 182 4.25 1.33 -28.65
C ASP A 182 3.66 1.53 -27.23
N LEU A 183 4.41 1.22 -26.15
CA LEU A 183 3.96 1.50 -24.78
C LEU A 183 3.72 3.00 -24.52
N LYS A 184 4.57 3.88 -25.06
CA LYS A 184 4.41 5.34 -24.97
C LYS A 184 3.20 5.84 -25.76
N LEU A 185 2.87 5.22 -26.89
CA LEU A 185 1.65 5.50 -27.65
C LEU A 185 0.41 5.24 -26.78
N TYR A 186 0.36 4.10 -26.10
CA TYR A 186 -0.77 3.74 -25.22
C TYR A 186 -0.80 4.61 -23.96
N SER A 187 0.36 4.90 -23.37
CA SER A 187 0.48 5.86 -22.26
C SER A 187 -0.10 7.24 -22.62
N SER A 188 0.20 7.73 -23.82
CA SER A 188 -0.33 9.01 -24.32
C SER A 188 -1.85 8.97 -24.50
N ALA A 189 -2.40 7.85 -24.98
CA ALA A 189 -3.85 7.67 -25.10
C ALA A 189 -4.54 7.61 -23.73
N ILE A 190 -3.95 6.92 -22.75
CA ILE A 190 -4.44 6.88 -21.35
C ILE A 190 -4.44 8.30 -20.76
N ALA A 191 -3.35 9.04 -20.90
CA ALA A 191 -3.24 10.41 -20.41
C ALA A 191 -4.30 11.35 -21.04
N LYS A 192 -4.52 11.23 -22.36
CA LYS A 192 -5.54 11.98 -23.09
C LYS A 192 -6.95 11.68 -22.56
N ILE A 193 -7.31 10.39 -22.46
CA ILE A 193 -8.62 9.96 -21.93
C ILE A 193 -8.80 10.40 -20.48
N ALA A 194 -7.76 10.26 -19.64
CA ALA A 194 -7.79 10.73 -18.26
C ALA A 194 -8.05 12.24 -18.18
N SER A 195 -7.37 13.04 -19.00
CA SER A 195 -7.59 14.50 -19.08
C SER A 195 -9.01 14.85 -19.51
N GLU A 196 -9.49 14.25 -20.61
CA GLU A 196 -10.85 14.47 -21.15
C GLU A 196 -11.93 14.12 -20.13
N ARG A 197 -11.70 13.07 -19.34
CA ARG A 197 -12.63 12.59 -18.29
C ARG A 197 -12.34 13.18 -16.91
N LYS A 198 -11.41 14.14 -16.79
CA LYS A 198 -11.00 14.79 -15.53
C LYS A 198 -10.63 13.78 -14.44
N LYS A 199 -9.90 12.74 -14.81
CA LYS A 199 -9.35 11.71 -13.92
C LYS A 199 -7.85 11.95 -13.72
N ARG A 200 -7.31 11.46 -12.61
CA ARG A 200 -5.86 11.53 -12.36
C ARG A 200 -5.13 10.53 -13.25
N PHE A 201 -4.02 10.96 -13.82
CA PHE A 201 -3.06 10.12 -14.53
C PHE A 201 -1.69 10.22 -13.84
N ILE A 202 -1.00 9.09 -13.69
CA ILE A 202 0.35 9.00 -13.15
C ILE A 202 1.24 8.28 -14.15
N ASP A 203 2.27 8.97 -14.62
CA ASP A 203 3.34 8.36 -15.41
C ASP A 203 4.28 7.57 -14.49
N VAL A 204 4.24 6.24 -14.62
CA VAL A 204 5.18 5.32 -13.96
C VAL A 204 6.24 4.80 -14.94
N PHE A 205 6.07 5.03 -16.24
CA PHE A 205 6.99 4.56 -17.27
C PHE A 205 8.37 5.20 -17.10
N THR A 206 8.41 6.52 -17.07
CA THR A 206 9.64 7.31 -17.03
C THR A 206 10.49 7.01 -15.77
N PRO A 207 9.95 7.10 -14.54
CA PRO A 207 10.76 6.85 -13.34
C PRO A 207 11.33 5.42 -13.29
N ILE A 208 10.57 4.41 -13.73
CA ILE A 208 11.06 3.02 -13.77
C ILE A 208 12.14 2.87 -14.84
N GLN A 209 12.00 3.49 -16.01
CA GLN A 209 13.02 3.48 -17.05
C GLN A 209 14.34 4.11 -16.55
N GLU A 210 14.27 5.23 -15.83
CA GLU A 210 15.45 5.88 -15.26
C GLU A 210 16.08 5.08 -14.11
N ALA A 211 15.28 4.36 -13.33
CA ALA A 211 15.78 3.43 -12.32
C ALA A 211 16.52 2.25 -12.96
N GLY A 212 15.96 1.67 -14.04
CA GLY A 212 16.53 0.56 -14.78
C GLY A 212 17.91 0.82 -15.40
N LYS A 213 18.30 2.09 -15.60
CA LYS A 213 19.65 2.47 -16.05
C LYS A 213 20.71 2.33 -14.96
N ARG A 214 20.29 2.32 -13.68
CA ARG A 214 21.19 2.36 -12.51
C ARG A 214 21.20 1.04 -11.75
N VAL A 215 20.07 0.35 -11.68
CA VAL A 215 19.90 -0.88 -10.91
C VAL A 215 18.92 -1.81 -11.64
N LYS A 216 19.08 -3.13 -11.47
CA LYS A 216 18.16 -4.12 -12.03
C LYS A 216 16.78 -3.98 -11.36
N VAL A 217 15.77 -3.57 -12.12
CA VAL A 217 14.39 -3.35 -11.64
C VAL A 217 13.36 -4.38 -12.16
N THR A 218 13.77 -5.30 -13.02
CA THR A 218 12.91 -6.34 -13.60
C THR A 218 13.55 -7.71 -13.45
N GLU A 219 12.76 -8.77 -13.25
CA GLU A 219 13.27 -10.14 -13.19
C GLU A 219 13.74 -10.63 -14.57
N ASP A 220 12.90 -10.45 -15.59
CA ASP A 220 13.05 -10.99 -16.95
C ASP A 220 13.06 -9.91 -18.05
N GLY A 221 13.11 -8.64 -17.67
CA GLY A 221 13.04 -7.50 -18.59
C GLY A 221 11.63 -6.96 -18.83
N VAL A 222 10.59 -7.59 -18.28
CA VAL A 222 9.19 -7.13 -18.38
C VAL A 222 8.55 -7.01 -17.00
N HIS A 223 8.67 -8.05 -16.17
CA HIS A 223 8.07 -8.11 -14.84
C HIS A 223 8.98 -7.45 -13.82
N LEU A 224 8.43 -6.54 -13.00
CA LEU A 224 9.19 -5.84 -11.97
C LEU A 224 9.66 -6.82 -10.88
N ASN A 225 10.88 -6.61 -10.38
CA ASN A 225 11.38 -7.29 -9.19
C ASN A 225 11.12 -6.45 -7.93
N ASP A 226 11.61 -6.89 -6.76
CA ASP A 226 11.55 -6.16 -5.48
C ASP A 226 12.00 -4.69 -5.62
N THR A 227 13.11 -4.46 -6.32
CA THR A 227 13.63 -3.10 -6.58
C THR A 227 12.72 -2.30 -7.51
N GLY A 228 12.16 -2.94 -8.54
CA GLY A 228 11.17 -2.31 -9.41
C GLY A 228 9.91 -1.88 -8.68
N TYR A 229 9.37 -2.71 -7.79
CA TYR A 229 8.17 -2.38 -7.01
C TYR A 229 8.44 -1.27 -5.98
N TYR A 230 9.63 -1.22 -5.38
CA TYR A 230 10.04 -0.08 -4.56
C TYR A 230 10.02 1.24 -5.36
N TYR A 231 10.58 1.24 -6.58
CA TYR A 231 10.54 2.43 -7.45
C TYR A 231 9.14 2.75 -7.97
N LEU A 232 8.29 1.75 -8.25
CA LEU A 232 6.90 1.94 -8.64
C LEU A 232 6.10 2.60 -7.51
N ALA A 233 6.28 2.15 -6.26
CA ALA A 233 5.65 2.77 -5.10
C ALA A 233 6.11 4.23 -4.93
N GLY A 234 7.40 4.52 -5.07
CA GLY A 234 7.91 5.89 -5.05
C GLY A 234 7.35 6.76 -6.19
N ALA A 235 7.20 6.22 -7.40
CA ALA A 235 6.56 6.92 -8.52
C ALA A 235 5.08 7.22 -8.24
N LEU A 236 4.37 6.25 -7.64
CA LEU A 236 2.98 6.39 -7.25
C LEU A 236 2.81 7.48 -6.19
N GLU A 237 3.61 7.46 -5.12
CA GLU A 237 3.60 8.47 -4.07
C GLU A 237 3.80 9.88 -4.64
N LYS A 238 4.76 10.03 -5.56
CA LYS A 238 5.04 11.30 -6.23
C LYS A 238 3.86 11.77 -7.07
N GLY A 239 3.27 10.88 -7.88
CA GLY A 239 2.12 11.20 -8.74
C GLY A 239 0.83 11.50 -7.97
N LEU A 240 0.72 10.98 -6.75
CA LEU A 240 -0.36 11.30 -5.81
C LEU A 240 -0.12 12.62 -5.07
N GLY A 241 1.09 13.19 -5.15
CA GLY A 241 1.46 14.40 -4.42
C GLY A 241 1.64 14.14 -2.92
N LEU A 242 1.99 12.91 -2.53
CA LEU A 242 2.26 12.55 -1.14
C LEU A 242 3.68 12.98 -0.79
N SER A 243 3.86 13.53 0.42
CA SER A 243 5.18 13.90 0.92
C SER A 243 6.05 12.64 1.04
N GLN A 244 7.24 12.69 0.44
CA GLN A 244 8.17 11.55 0.39
C GLN A 244 9.24 11.58 1.48
N GLU A 245 9.25 12.60 2.34
CA GLU A 245 10.36 12.78 3.27
C GLU A 245 9.90 12.96 4.72
N ASN A 246 10.31 12.02 5.56
CA ASN A 246 10.50 12.28 6.99
C ASN A 246 11.58 13.36 7.13
N LYS A 247 11.35 14.35 8.00
CA LYS A 247 12.32 15.45 8.21
C LYS A 247 13.65 14.89 8.76
N PRO A 248 14.81 15.37 8.28
CA PRO A 248 16.11 14.92 8.75
C PRO A 248 16.25 15.02 10.28
N ALA A 249 16.80 13.97 10.89
CA ALA A 249 17.14 13.95 12.31
C ALA A 249 18.55 14.49 12.50
N GLU A 250 18.65 15.76 12.90
CA GLU A 250 19.93 16.43 13.17
C GLU A 250 19.98 16.93 14.60
N ILE A 251 21.13 16.78 15.26
CA ILE A 251 21.39 17.30 16.59
C ILE A 251 22.70 18.09 16.57
N THR A 252 22.68 19.28 17.16
CA THR A 252 23.87 20.10 17.38
C THR A 252 24.16 20.19 18.86
N VAL A 253 25.32 19.68 19.27
CA VAL A 253 25.81 19.76 20.64
C VAL A 253 26.74 20.98 20.77
N SER A 254 26.44 21.84 21.74
CA SER A 254 27.25 23.00 22.12
C SER A 254 27.91 22.77 23.49
N LYS A 255 28.58 23.77 24.05
CA LYS A 255 29.21 23.65 25.38
C LYS A 255 28.20 23.42 26.51
N SER A 256 26.97 23.91 26.36
CA SER A 256 25.98 23.95 27.44
C SER A 256 24.63 23.32 27.08
N ALA A 257 24.37 23.01 25.81
CA ALA A 257 23.08 22.50 25.36
C ALA A 257 23.23 21.56 24.15
N ALA A 258 22.22 20.72 23.93
CA ALA A 258 22.02 19.98 22.69
C ALA A 258 20.68 20.42 22.08
N ASP A 259 20.71 20.82 20.82
CA ASP A 259 19.54 21.30 20.07
C ASP A 259 19.23 20.35 18.91
N GLY A 260 17.98 19.92 18.82
CA GLY A 260 17.49 19.04 17.75
C GLY A 260 16.86 19.81 16.58
N SER A 261 16.86 19.21 15.40
CA SER A 261 16.01 19.63 14.28
C SER A 261 14.52 19.52 14.64
N PRO A 262 13.58 20.05 13.84
CA PRO A 262 12.15 20.01 14.18
C PRO A 262 11.54 18.61 14.37
N SER A 263 12.18 17.55 13.88
CA SER A 263 11.77 16.16 14.12
C SER A 263 12.42 15.54 15.35
N VAL A 264 13.34 16.23 16.04
CA VAL A 264 14.07 15.68 17.19
C VAL A 264 13.67 16.39 18.47
N LYS A 265 13.23 15.62 19.46
CA LYS A 265 12.96 16.10 20.81
C LYS A 265 14.04 15.60 21.76
N ILE A 266 14.85 16.50 22.29
CA ILE A 266 15.85 16.16 23.31
C ILE A 266 15.14 15.89 24.64
N LEU A 267 15.43 14.74 25.25
CA LEU A 267 14.85 14.33 26.53
C LEU A 267 15.82 14.57 27.69
N ASP A 268 17.09 14.24 27.49
CA ASP A 268 18.15 14.35 28.49
C ASP A 268 19.49 14.48 27.76
N SER A 269 20.28 15.50 28.09
CA SER A 269 21.60 15.66 27.47
C SER A 269 22.70 14.85 28.16
N GLY A 270 22.49 14.38 29.39
CA GLY A 270 23.55 13.74 30.19
C GLY A 270 24.71 14.68 30.52
N LYS A 271 25.66 14.21 31.34
CA LYS A 271 26.88 14.97 31.66
C LYS A 271 27.85 14.89 30.48
N ASP A 272 28.40 16.04 30.06
CA ASP A 272 29.34 16.14 28.92
C ASP A 272 28.79 15.54 27.60
N PHE A 273 27.46 15.42 27.48
CA PHE A 273 26.79 14.76 26.36
C PHE A 273 27.14 13.28 26.20
N ASN A 274 27.63 12.67 27.27
CA ASN A 274 27.84 11.23 27.37
C ASN A 274 26.57 10.62 27.99
N ASN A 275 25.69 10.07 27.15
CA ASN A 275 24.30 9.66 27.43
C ASN A 275 23.21 10.66 26.97
N LEU A 276 23.33 11.15 25.73
CA LEU A 276 22.30 11.98 25.11
C LEU A 276 21.08 11.13 24.75
N LYS A 277 19.89 11.49 25.23
CA LYS A 277 18.61 10.85 24.95
C LYS A 277 17.67 11.77 24.20
N PHE A 278 17.01 11.23 23.18
CA PHE A 278 16.09 11.97 22.34
C PHE A 278 15.03 11.05 21.72
N THR A 279 13.94 11.63 21.22
CA THR A 279 13.02 10.95 20.31
C THR A 279 13.11 11.57 18.92
N VAL A 280 12.77 10.79 17.90
CA VAL A 280 12.64 11.25 16.52
C VAL A 280 11.18 11.07 16.11
N GLU A 281 10.52 12.16 15.76
CA GLU A 281 9.17 12.15 15.22
C GLU A 281 9.22 11.68 13.75
N GLU A 282 8.62 10.53 13.50
CA GLU A 282 8.38 10.01 12.15
C GLU A 282 6.92 10.29 11.76
N SER A 283 6.71 10.98 10.65
CA SER A 283 5.34 11.23 10.14
C SER A 283 4.72 9.97 9.55
N TYR A 284 5.55 9.05 9.06
CA TYR A 284 5.15 7.74 8.56
C TYR A 284 6.31 6.74 8.61
N LEU A 285 5.97 5.46 8.59
CA LEU A 285 6.93 4.35 8.47
C LEU A 285 7.46 4.30 7.04
N SER A 286 8.78 4.48 6.87
CA SER A 286 9.39 4.43 5.53
C SER A 286 9.38 3.01 4.96
N LEU A 287 9.32 2.92 3.63
CA LEU A 287 9.37 1.64 2.92
C LEU A 287 10.71 0.93 3.16
N PRO A 288 10.73 -0.41 3.22
CA PRO A 288 11.97 -1.16 3.30
C PRO A 288 12.74 -0.96 2.00
N ILE A 289 14.01 -0.58 2.10
CA ILE A 289 14.87 -0.33 0.94
C ILE A 289 15.44 -1.68 0.47
N PRO A 290 15.20 -2.10 -0.78
CA PRO A 290 15.80 -3.30 -1.34
C PRO A 290 17.34 -3.28 -1.27
N SER A 291 17.94 -4.44 -1.03
CA SER A 291 19.40 -4.56 -0.85
C SER A 291 20.23 -4.14 -2.06
N ALA A 292 19.63 -4.16 -3.26
CA ALA A 292 20.26 -3.70 -4.49
C ALA A 292 20.42 -2.17 -4.56
N ILE A 293 19.69 -1.41 -3.74
CA ILE A 293 19.78 0.06 -3.67
C ILE A 293 20.81 0.43 -2.60
N THR A 294 21.88 1.13 -3.00
CA THR A 294 23.00 1.50 -2.12
C THR A 294 23.14 3.00 -1.90
N ASP A 295 22.42 3.82 -2.68
CA ASP A 295 22.50 5.28 -2.69
C ASP A 295 21.41 5.96 -1.84
N GLN A 296 20.35 5.24 -1.48
CA GLN A 296 19.28 5.74 -0.61
C GLN A 296 19.45 5.27 0.83
N THR A 297 19.62 6.21 1.75
CA THR A 297 19.95 5.89 3.15
C THR A 297 19.26 6.86 4.10
N LYS A 298 18.68 6.36 5.20
CA LYS A 298 18.26 7.21 6.33
C LYS A 298 19.51 7.62 7.09
N LYS A 299 19.72 8.93 7.30
CA LYS A 299 20.87 9.43 8.06
C LYS A 299 20.45 10.15 9.33
N VAL A 300 21.23 9.96 10.38
CA VAL A 300 21.17 10.74 11.62
C VAL A 300 22.49 11.49 11.75
N LYS A 301 22.41 12.81 11.96
CA LYS A 301 23.59 13.67 12.08
C LYS A 301 23.67 14.24 13.49
N ILE A 302 24.80 14.06 14.15
CA ILE A 302 25.05 14.61 15.48
C ILE A 302 26.40 15.31 15.47
N SER A 303 26.38 16.64 15.53
CA SER A 303 27.56 17.48 15.47
C SER A 303 27.96 18.02 16.85
N GLY A 304 29.22 18.42 17.03
CA GLY A 304 29.72 19.01 18.27
C GLY A 304 30.08 18.03 19.39
N LEU A 305 30.04 16.72 19.13
CA LEU A 305 30.51 15.69 20.05
C LEU A 305 32.02 15.83 20.30
N LYS A 306 32.47 15.50 21.52
CA LYS A 306 33.91 15.37 21.82
C LYS A 306 34.51 14.22 20.99
N LYS A 307 35.82 14.26 20.77
CA LYS A 307 36.53 13.17 20.08
C LYS A 307 36.30 11.86 20.84
N GLY A 308 35.77 10.85 20.14
CA GLY A 308 35.47 9.54 20.71
C GLY A 308 34.67 8.67 19.75
N ILE A 309 34.30 7.49 20.22
CA ILE A 309 33.39 6.55 19.56
C ILE A 309 32.08 6.56 20.35
N TYR A 310 30.97 6.58 19.63
CA TYR A 310 29.64 6.65 20.21
C TYR A 310 28.73 5.59 19.61
N THR A 311 28.00 4.90 20.48
CA THR A 311 26.98 3.92 20.11
C THR A 311 25.60 4.56 20.27
N LEU A 312 24.82 4.50 19.20
CA LEU A 312 23.39 4.81 19.23
C LEU A 312 22.62 3.53 19.53
N THR A 313 21.77 3.56 20.55
CA THR A 313 20.78 2.53 20.83
C THR A 313 19.37 3.09 20.68
N ALA A 314 18.42 2.21 20.38
CA ALA A 314 16.98 2.50 20.38
C ALA A 314 16.31 1.44 21.25
N ASP A 315 15.56 1.85 22.27
CA ASP A 315 14.91 0.95 23.24
C ASP A 315 15.87 -0.10 23.85
N ASN A 316 17.13 0.29 24.04
CA ASN A 316 18.26 -0.51 24.54
C ASN A 316 18.87 -1.53 23.57
N GLU A 317 18.42 -1.58 22.32
CA GLU A 317 19.09 -2.36 21.26
C GLU A 317 20.09 -1.49 20.49
N GLU A 318 21.26 -2.04 20.16
CA GLU A 318 22.26 -1.33 19.37
C GLU A 318 21.76 -1.07 17.94
N VAL A 319 21.83 0.18 17.51
CA VAL A 319 21.49 0.60 16.14
C VAL A 319 22.76 0.73 15.30
N VAL A 320 23.72 1.51 15.78
CA VAL A 320 24.98 1.75 15.07
C VAL A 320 26.03 2.35 16.01
N THR A 321 27.29 1.97 15.80
CA THR A 321 28.45 2.56 16.47
C THR A 321 29.32 3.31 15.46
N ALA A 322 29.66 4.56 15.75
CA ALA A 322 30.48 5.40 14.86
C ALA A 322 31.31 6.43 15.63
N SER A 323 32.36 6.95 14.98
CA SER A 323 33.18 8.03 15.56
C SER A 323 32.42 9.35 15.57
N ALA A 324 32.79 10.26 16.49
CA ALA A 324 32.28 11.63 16.54
C ALA A 324 32.36 12.35 15.17
N LYS A 325 33.44 12.11 14.41
CA LYS A 325 33.59 12.66 13.06
C LYS A 325 32.52 12.15 12.11
N LYS A 326 32.22 10.85 12.14
CA LYS A 326 31.19 10.23 11.30
C LYS A 326 29.79 10.69 11.69
N TRP A 327 29.50 10.84 12.99
CA TRP A 327 28.26 11.44 13.46
C TRP A 327 28.06 12.86 12.93
N ALA A 328 29.13 13.68 12.87
CA ALA A 328 29.06 15.03 12.31
C ALA A 328 28.83 15.05 10.78
N GLU A 329 29.35 14.05 10.04
CA GLU A 329 29.11 13.85 8.61
C GLU A 329 27.69 13.31 8.30
N GLY A 330 27.06 12.65 9.28
CA GLY A 330 25.80 11.94 9.15
C GLY A 330 26.02 10.43 9.01
N VAL A 331 25.52 9.67 9.97
CA VAL A 331 25.63 8.21 10.01
C VAL A 331 24.37 7.61 9.41
N GLU A 332 24.58 6.66 8.50
CA GLU A 332 23.50 5.86 7.93
C GLU A 332 22.92 4.89 8.96
N ILE A 333 21.58 4.85 9.02
CA ILE A 333 20.80 3.95 9.87
C ILE A 333 20.15 2.89 8.98
N LYS A 334 20.53 1.63 9.19
CA LYS A 334 20.02 0.46 8.43
C LYS A 334 19.10 -0.46 9.25
N GLN A 335 19.00 -0.22 10.55
CA GLN A 335 18.27 -1.05 11.50
C GLN A 335 17.67 -0.21 12.60
N GLY A 336 16.83 -0.83 13.43
CA GLY A 336 16.15 -0.19 14.55
C GLY A 336 14.66 -0.49 14.56
N PRO A 337 13.95 -0.03 15.60
CA PRO A 337 12.58 -0.46 15.86
C PRO A 337 11.60 -0.06 14.75
N SER A 338 11.75 1.12 14.13
CA SER A 338 10.93 1.52 12.98
C SER A 338 11.11 0.59 11.76
N PHE A 339 12.32 0.07 11.52
CA PHE A 339 12.57 -0.90 10.44
C PHE A 339 11.90 -2.24 10.73
N VAL A 340 11.97 -2.70 11.99
CA VAL A 340 11.28 -3.90 12.45
C VAL A 340 9.77 -3.74 12.29
N GLN A 341 9.23 -2.58 12.67
CA GLN A 341 7.81 -2.27 12.54
C GLN A 341 7.35 -2.26 11.08
N THR A 342 8.06 -1.56 10.17
CA THR A 342 7.75 -1.58 8.74
C THR A 342 7.76 -3.00 8.18
N LYS A 343 8.78 -3.80 8.52
CA LYS A 343 8.91 -5.17 8.00
C LYS A 343 7.77 -6.07 8.48
N ALA A 344 7.40 -5.98 9.77
CA ALA A 344 6.26 -6.70 10.30
C ALA A 344 4.94 -6.27 9.63
N LEU A 345 4.77 -4.97 9.35
CA LEU A 345 3.62 -4.44 8.63
C LEU A 345 3.54 -4.98 7.19
N GLN A 346 4.67 -4.98 6.47
CA GLN A 346 4.76 -5.56 5.13
C GLN A 346 4.41 -7.06 5.15
N GLN A 347 4.92 -7.82 6.10
CA GLN A 347 4.61 -9.25 6.23
C GLN A 347 3.11 -9.50 6.46
N MET A 348 2.44 -8.71 7.29
CA MET A 348 0.99 -8.80 7.47
C MET A 348 0.24 -8.47 6.18
N ILE A 349 0.67 -7.45 5.43
CA ILE A 349 0.10 -7.11 4.13
C ILE A 349 0.23 -8.28 3.15
N LEU A 350 1.43 -8.88 3.06
CA LEU A 350 1.70 -10.03 2.21
C LEU A 350 0.82 -11.23 2.59
N GLN A 351 0.73 -11.58 3.87
CA GLN A 351 -0.13 -12.67 4.36
C GLN A 351 -1.60 -12.43 4.03
N LYS A 352 -2.08 -11.19 4.21
CA LYS A 352 -3.46 -10.83 3.87
C LYS A 352 -3.70 -10.88 2.36
N ASN A 353 -2.73 -10.44 1.56
CA ASN A 353 -2.80 -10.51 0.11
C ASN A 353 -2.79 -11.96 -0.37
N ASP A 354 -1.99 -12.85 0.24
CA ASP A 354 -2.00 -14.31 0.04
C ASP A 354 -3.40 -14.91 0.15
N LEU A 355 -4.04 -14.67 1.29
CA LEU A 355 -5.42 -15.09 1.53
C LEU A 355 -6.39 -14.50 0.51
N HIS A 356 -6.25 -13.21 0.17
CA HIS A 356 -7.14 -12.59 -0.81
C HIS A 356 -6.95 -13.15 -2.22
N PHE A 357 -5.72 -13.41 -2.65
CA PHE A 357 -5.43 -13.96 -3.98
C PHE A 357 -6.07 -15.33 -4.14
N PHE A 358 -5.91 -16.22 -3.15
CA PHE A 358 -6.54 -17.55 -3.19
C PHE A 358 -8.05 -17.51 -2.91
N GLN A 359 -8.57 -16.47 -2.26
CA GLN A 359 -10.02 -16.24 -2.16
C GLN A 359 -10.61 -15.85 -3.52
N TYR A 360 -9.92 -14.94 -4.21
CA TYR A 360 -10.33 -14.36 -5.48
C TYR A 360 -10.10 -15.31 -6.65
N ARG A 361 -9.00 -16.09 -6.61
CA ARG A 361 -8.57 -17.07 -7.61
C ARG A 361 -8.25 -18.40 -6.93
N PRO A 362 -9.28 -19.13 -6.48
CA PRO A 362 -9.06 -20.40 -5.80
C PRO A 362 -8.44 -21.44 -6.73
N MET A 363 -7.54 -22.25 -6.18
CA MET A 363 -6.99 -23.40 -6.89
C MET A 363 -8.14 -24.34 -7.26
N ASN A 364 -8.26 -24.72 -8.54
CA ASN A 364 -9.41 -25.42 -9.11
C ASN A 364 -10.71 -24.59 -9.14
N GLU A 365 -10.62 -23.30 -9.51
CA GLU A 365 -11.74 -22.37 -9.68
C GLU A 365 -13.00 -23.01 -10.30
N THR A 366 -12.84 -23.75 -11.40
CA THR A 366 -13.91 -24.48 -12.10
C THR A 366 -14.78 -25.36 -11.20
N TYR A 367 -14.17 -25.99 -10.19
CA TYR A 367 -14.81 -26.96 -9.30
C TYR A 367 -15.32 -26.33 -8.00
N ILE A 368 -14.75 -25.20 -7.57
CA ILE A 368 -15.12 -24.55 -6.32
C ILE A 368 -16.19 -23.48 -6.56
N ILE A 369 -16.00 -22.63 -7.56
CA ILE A 369 -16.92 -21.50 -7.87
C ILE A 369 -17.40 -21.47 -9.32
N GLY A 370 -16.86 -22.33 -10.19
CA GLY A 370 -17.23 -22.41 -11.61
C GLY A 370 -18.38 -23.38 -11.91
N PHE A 371 -18.54 -23.73 -13.19
CA PHE A 371 -19.66 -24.54 -13.68
C PHE A 371 -19.70 -25.99 -13.15
N ARG A 372 -18.63 -26.48 -12.50
CA ARG A 372 -18.59 -27.77 -11.79
C ARG A 372 -18.69 -27.62 -10.27
N ALA A 373 -19.13 -26.46 -9.77
CA ALA A 373 -19.32 -26.22 -8.34
C ALA A 373 -20.27 -27.22 -7.65
N TYR A 374 -21.12 -27.92 -8.39
CA TYR A 374 -21.92 -29.02 -7.81
C TYR A 374 -21.04 -30.17 -7.26
N GLU A 375 -19.78 -30.29 -7.67
CA GLU A 375 -18.86 -31.36 -7.24
C GLU A 375 -18.05 -30.98 -5.98
N GLN A 376 -17.56 -29.75 -5.90
CA GLN A 376 -16.67 -29.29 -4.82
C GLN A 376 -17.06 -27.93 -4.21
N GLY A 377 -18.25 -27.41 -4.53
CA GLY A 377 -18.73 -26.11 -4.04
C GLY A 377 -18.94 -26.04 -2.52
N LYS A 378 -18.92 -27.16 -1.80
CA LYS A 378 -18.84 -27.17 -0.33
C LYS A 378 -17.59 -26.47 0.22
N HIS A 379 -16.51 -26.40 -0.57
CA HIS A 379 -15.27 -25.70 -0.22
C HIS A 379 -15.37 -24.17 -0.36
N THR A 380 -16.50 -23.62 -0.84
CA THR A 380 -16.77 -22.18 -0.76
C THR A 380 -16.81 -21.66 0.67
N LYS A 381 -17.14 -22.53 1.64
CA LYS A 381 -17.06 -22.18 3.07
C LYS A 381 -15.62 -21.87 3.50
N ASP A 382 -14.64 -22.60 2.96
CA ASP A 382 -13.22 -22.37 3.25
C ASP A 382 -12.78 -20.98 2.72
N LEU A 383 -13.37 -20.53 1.59
CA LEU A 383 -13.18 -19.16 1.08
C LEU A 383 -13.85 -18.11 1.98
N ALA A 384 -15.03 -18.40 2.54
CA ALA A 384 -15.69 -17.49 3.48
C ALA A 384 -14.90 -17.35 4.79
N ASP A 385 -14.26 -18.43 5.27
CA ASP A 385 -13.39 -18.40 6.44
C ASP A 385 -12.13 -17.54 6.20
N GLN A 386 -11.62 -17.49 4.97
CA GLN A 386 -10.54 -16.55 4.60
C GLN A 386 -10.95 -15.10 4.79
N SER A 387 -12.23 -14.72 4.60
CA SER A 387 -12.69 -13.35 4.88
C SER A 387 -12.54 -12.97 6.36
N ILE A 388 -12.69 -13.94 7.27
CA ILE A 388 -12.51 -13.70 8.72
C ILE A 388 -11.03 -13.43 9.00
N LEU A 389 -10.13 -14.26 8.46
CA LEU A 389 -8.69 -14.09 8.61
C LEU A 389 -8.20 -12.78 7.99
N ILE A 390 -8.65 -12.45 6.76
CA ILE A 390 -8.35 -11.17 6.10
C ILE A 390 -8.73 -10.00 7.00
N LYS A 391 -9.97 -9.97 7.53
CA LYS A 391 -10.42 -8.90 8.43
C LYS A 391 -9.60 -8.82 9.73
N TRP A 392 -9.21 -9.97 10.28
CA TRP A 392 -8.37 -10.02 11.46
C TRP A 392 -6.98 -9.42 11.18
N ILE A 393 -6.33 -9.80 10.07
CA ILE A 393 -5.02 -9.24 9.68
C ILE A 393 -5.16 -7.75 9.34
N GLU A 394 -6.21 -7.32 8.63
CA GLU A 394 -6.49 -5.90 8.37
C GLU A 394 -6.59 -5.10 9.67
N SER A 395 -7.16 -5.69 10.73
CA SER A 395 -7.20 -5.07 12.06
C SER A 395 -5.81 -4.98 12.69
N GLN A 396 -4.95 -5.99 12.53
CA GLN A 396 -3.56 -5.95 13.00
C GLN A 396 -2.73 -4.90 12.24
N ILE A 397 -2.91 -4.78 10.92
CA ILE A 397 -2.31 -3.74 10.08
C ILE A 397 -2.75 -2.35 10.59
N ALA A 398 -4.04 -2.17 10.85
CA ALA A 398 -4.58 -0.90 11.35
C ALA A 398 -3.98 -0.48 12.71
N LEU A 399 -3.68 -1.45 13.58
CA LEU A 399 -3.05 -1.21 14.88
C LEU A 399 -1.55 -0.88 14.77
N ASN A 400 -0.87 -1.36 13.73
CA ASN A 400 0.59 -1.28 13.62
C ASN A 400 1.11 -0.33 12.53
N ARG A 401 0.23 0.33 11.76
CA ARG A 401 0.63 1.23 10.66
C ARG A 401 1.16 2.61 11.09
N LYS A 402 0.85 3.06 12.32
CA LYS A 402 1.35 4.33 12.86
C LYS A 402 2.77 4.15 13.41
N PRO A 403 3.74 5.03 13.09
CA PRO A 403 5.03 5.02 13.75
C PRO A 403 4.87 5.03 15.27
N LYS A 404 5.60 4.14 15.95
CA LYS A 404 5.69 4.17 17.41
C LYS A 404 6.79 5.14 17.82
N GLU A 405 6.60 5.83 18.94
CA GLU A 405 7.66 6.65 19.52
C GLU A 405 8.72 5.73 20.15
N HIS A 406 9.99 6.02 19.87
CA HIS A 406 11.13 5.27 20.37
C HIS A 406 12.13 6.20 21.06
N ILE A 407 12.75 5.72 22.14
CA ILE A 407 13.78 6.49 22.84
C ILE A 407 15.14 6.08 22.30
N TYR A 408 15.80 7.04 21.66
CA TYR A 408 17.16 6.93 21.19
C TYR A 408 18.14 7.39 22.27
N LYS A 409 19.25 6.69 22.41
CA LYS A 409 20.31 6.99 23.36
C LYS A 409 21.67 6.91 22.69
N LEU A 410 22.43 8.00 22.72
CA LEU A 410 23.81 8.05 22.25
C LEU A 410 24.77 8.03 23.44
N VAL A 411 25.62 7.00 23.51
CA VAL A 411 26.56 6.77 24.62
C VAL A 411 27.98 6.70 24.09
N ALA A 412 28.93 7.35 24.76
CA ALA A 412 30.34 7.17 24.42
C ALA A 412 30.78 5.75 24.83
N VAL A 413 31.45 5.05 23.91
CA VAL A 413 32.14 3.80 24.23
C VAL A 413 33.32 4.17 25.13
N GLY A 414 33.36 3.61 26.34
CA GLY A 414 34.49 3.83 27.26
C GLY A 414 35.80 3.43 26.60
N ASN A 415 36.82 4.27 26.72
CA ASN A 415 38.18 3.93 26.28
C ASN A 415 38.76 2.80 27.13
#